data_AF-A0A4Q5REU6-F1
#
_entry.id   AF-A0A4Q5REU6-F1
#
_cell.length_a   1.000
_cell.length_b   1.000
_cell.length_c   1.000
_cell.angle_alpha   90.00
_cell.angle_beta   90.00
_cell.angle_gamma   90.00
#
_symmetry.space_group_name_H-M   'P 1'
#
loop_
_entity.id
_entity.type
_entity.pdbx_description
1 polymer ?
#
loop_
_entity_poly.entity_id
_entity_poly.type
_entity_poly.pdbx_seq_one_letter_code
_entity_poly.pdbx_strand_id
1 'polypeptide(L)'
;MRFLYSLGLALYALLLRLAAPFNPKAAAWVAGREGLLPRIAQALATDTAPRLWVHCASLGEFEQGRPLIEGLRRQYPGHQIVLTFFSPSGYEVRKNWAGADYVFYLPLDTADHARAFVQAVQPRLAIFVKYEFWYYYLRELRERGIPAVVVAAIFRPGQIFFKPWGGFFRQILTQLQHIFTQNDASAELLRGIGLTRVSVAGDTRFDTVAATALAPPRPLPLAEAFVADGAPVLVSGSTWPEDLPALAPLLRKHARAMRFIVA
;
A
#
# COMPACT_ATOMS: atom_id res chain seq x y z
N MET A 1 -23.16 -7.10 -13.07
CA MET A 1 -21.82 -6.86 -12.49
C MET A 1 -21.86 -6.31 -11.07
N ARG A 2 -22.57 -5.21 -10.76
CA ARG A 2 -22.69 -4.71 -9.37
C ARG A 2 -23.18 -5.77 -8.39
N PHE A 3 -24.28 -6.47 -8.70
CA PHE A 3 -24.78 -7.58 -7.88
C PHE A 3 -23.71 -8.66 -7.65
N LEU A 4 -23.00 -9.08 -8.69
CA LEU A 4 -21.91 -10.07 -8.59
C LEU A 4 -20.75 -9.56 -7.72
N TYR A 5 -20.43 -8.27 -7.80
CA TYR A 5 -19.43 -7.64 -6.93
C TYR A 5 -19.86 -7.69 -5.46
N SER A 6 -21.09 -7.26 -5.15
CA SER A 6 -21.64 -7.30 -3.79
C SER A 6 -21.76 -8.73 -3.26
N LEU A 7 -22.20 -9.67 -4.10
CA LEU A 7 -22.25 -11.09 -3.77
C LEU A 7 -20.85 -11.64 -3.50
N GLY A 8 -19.87 -11.29 -4.34
CA GLY A 8 -18.46 -11.68 -4.15
C GLY A 8 -17.89 -11.18 -2.82
N LEU A 9 -18.20 -9.95 -2.42
CA LEU A 9 -17.80 -9.40 -1.12
C LEU A 9 -18.47 -10.13 0.05
N ALA A 10 -19.76 -10.43 -0.06
CA ALA A 10 -20.49 -11.19 0.95
C ALA A 10 -19.92 -12.60 1.12
N LEU A 11 -19.67 -13.30 0.00
CA LEU A 11 -19.04 -14.61 0.00
C LEU A 11 -17.62 -14.57 0.56
N TYR A 12 -16.82 -13.56 0.18
CA TYR A 12 -15.47 -13.37 0.73
C TYR A 12 -15.49 -13.19 2.24
N ALA A 13 -16.39 -12.35 2.76
CA ALA A 13 -16.54 -12.14 4.20
C ALA A 13 -17.01 -13.41 4.92
N LEU A 14 -17.95 -14.17 4.33
CA LEU A 14 -18.40 -15.45 4.86
C LEU A 14 -17.25 -16.46 4.93
N LEU A 15 -16.48 -16.61 3.84
CA LEU A 15 -15.34 -17.53 3.77
C LEU A 15 -14.29 -17.18 4.82
N LEU A 16 -13.98 -15.90 5.03
CA LEU A 16 -13.05 -15.49 6.08
C LEU A 16 -13.56 -15.80 7.49
N ARG A 17 -14.86 -15.63 7.75
CA ARG A 17 -15.47 -16.01 9.04
C ARG A 17 -15.41 -17.52 9.28
N LEU A 18 -15.67 -18.32 8.25
CA LEU A 18 -15.57 -19.78 8.33
C LEU A 18 -14.12 -20.26 8.48
N ALA A 19 -13.17 -19.57 7.86
CA ALA A 19 -11.74 -19.89 7.96
C ALA A 19 -11.08 -19.36 9.25
N ALA A 20 -11.70 -18.39 9.94
CA ALA A 20 -11.14 -17.75 11.13
C ALA A 20 -10.67 -18.73 12.22
N PRO A 21 -11.42 -19.81 12.57
CA PRO A 21 -10.95 -20.77 13.57
C PRO A 21 -9.68 -21.53 13.19
N PHE A 22 -9.35 -21.58 11.90
CA PHE A 22 -8.27 -22.41 11.35
C PHE A 22 -7.09 -21.59 10.81
N ASN A 23 -7.26 -20.28 10.66
CA ASN A 23 -6.27 -19.41 10.04
C ASN A 23 -6.11 -18.10 10.83
N PRO A 24 -4.94 -17.86 11.46
CA PRO A 24 -4.70 -16.66 12.26
C PRO A 24 -4.90 -15.34 11.50
N LYS A 25 -4.58 -15.31 10.19
CA LYS A 25 -4.78 -14.13 9.36
C LYS A 25 -6.26 -13.87 9.08
N ALA A 26 -7.05 -14.92 8.85
CA ALA A 26 -8.50 -14.79 8.74
C ALA A 26 -9.13 -14.35 10.07
N ALA A 27 -8.69 -14.93 11.20
CA ALA A 27 -9.13 -14.53 12.54
C ALA A 27 -8.86 -13.03 12.80
N ALA A 28 -7.64 -12.57 12.54
CA ALA A 28 -7.26 -11.17 12.69
C ALA A 28 -8.07 -10.24 11.77
N TRP A 29 -8.36 -10.67 10.54
CA TRP A 29 -9.18 -9.89 9.61
C TRP A 29 -10.60 -9.69 10.13
N VAL A 30 -11.21 -10.75 10.71
CA VAL A 30 -12.57 -10.73 11.27
C VAL A 30 -12.61 -9.90 12.55
N ALA A 31 -11.75 -10.22 13.52
CA ALA A 31 -11.69 -9.52 14.81
C ALA A 31 -11.37 -8.03 14.64
N GLY A 32 -10.46 -7.70 13.71
CA GLY A 32 -10.11 -6.32 13.38
C GLY A 32 -11.27 -5.47 12.86
N ARG A 33 -12.33 -6.11 12.33
CA ARG A 33 -13.51 -5.43 11.74
C ARG A 33 -14.76 -5.47 12.61
N GLU A 34 -14.72 -6.17 13.74
CA GLU A 34 -15.83 -6.21 14.68
C GLU A 34 -16.04 -4.84 15.33
N GLY A 35 -17.26 -4.28 15.28
CA GLY A 35 -17.55 -2.95 15.83
C GLY A 35 -16.68 -1.82 15.27
N LEU A 36 -16.10 -1.97 14.07
CA LEU A 36 -15.11 -1.05 13.53
C LEU A 36 -15.67 0.34 13.22
N LEU A 37 -16.82 0.42 12.55
CA LEU A 37 -17.40 1.71 12.14
C LEU A 37 -17.76 2.63 13.33
N PRO A 38 -18.43 2.15 14.40
CA PRO A 38 -18.63 2.95 15.60
C PRO A 38 -17.32 3.43 16.25
N ARG A 39 -16.29 2.57 16.30
CA ARG A 39 -14.98 2.94 16.83
C ARG A 39 -14.30 4.04 16.01
N ILE A 40 -14.38 3.96 14.68
CA ILE A 40 -13.87 5.00 13.77
C ILE A 40 -14.61 6.32 14.02
N ALA A 41 -15.95 6.29 14.04
CA ALA A 41 -16.75 7.48 14.28
C ALA A 41 -16.44 8.12 15.63
N GLN A 42 -16.31 7.32 16.70
CA GLN A 42 -15.96 7.81 18.03
C GLN A 42 -14.55 8.42 18.09
N ALA A 43 -13.55 7.75 17.50
CA ALA A 43 -12.16 8.22 17.49
C ALA A 43 -11.99 9.56 16.75
N LEU A 44 -12.85 9.82 15.77
CA LEU A 44 -12.80 11.02 14.92
C LEU A 44 -13.80 12.11 15.33
N ALA A 45 -14.68 11.85 16.31
CA ALA A 45 -15.82 12.71 16.62
C ALA A 45 -15.44 14.13 17.11
N THR A 46 -14.35 14.25 17.86
CA THR A 46 -13.92 15.51 18.51
C THR A 46 -12.84 16.24 17.73
N ASP A 47 -12.20 15.56 16.78
CA ASP A 47 -11.18 16.16 15.94
C ASP A 47 -11.84 16.91 14.77
N THR A 48 -11.49 18.19 14.64
CA THR A 48 -12.05 19.10 13.62
C THR A 48 -11.03 19.42 12.53
N ALA A 49 -9.81 18.92 12.64
CA ALA A 49 -8.78 19.17 11.65
C ALA A 49 -9.13 18.49 10.31
N PRO A 50 -8.77 19.11 9.17
CA PRO A 50 -9.00 18.52 7.86
C PRO A 50 -8.22 17.23 7.71
N ARG A 51 -8.82 16.21 7.09
CA ARG A 51 -8.23 14.88 6.98
C ARG A 51 -7.82 14.53 5.55
N LEU A 52 -6.67 13.89 5.42
CA LEU A 52 -6.22 13.22 4.21
C LEU A 52 -6.32 11.71 4.46
N TRP A 53 -7.11 11.02 3.65
CA TRP A 53 -7.25 9.57 3.76
C TRP A 53 -6.29 8.89 2.79
N VAL A 54 -5.42 8.03 3.31
CA VAL A 54 -4.54 7.15 2.51
C VAL A 54 -4.89 5.70 2.78
N HIS A 55 -5.06 4.91 1.71
CA HIS A 55 -5.36 3.49 1.80
C HIS A 55 -4.25 2.64 1.18
N CYS A 56 -3.75 1.70 1.98
CA CYS A 56 -2.71 0.74 1.61
C CYS A 56 -3.20 -0.68 1.92
N ALA A 57 -3.42 -1.54 0.92
CA ALA A 57 -3.97 -2.88 1.15
C ALA A 57 -3.14 -3.73 2.14
N SER A 58 -1.81 -3.65 2.05
CA SER A 58 -0.89 -4.47 2.84
C SER A 58 0.38 -3.70 3.21
N LEU A 59 1.36 -4.37 3.83
CA LEU A 59 2.65 -3.79 4.14
C LEU A 59 3.41 -3.36 2.87
N GLY A 60 3.33 -4.12 1.78
CA GLY A 60 4.02 -3.78 0.53
C GLY A 60 3.49 -2.50 -0.10
N GLU A 61 2.16 -2.35 -0.17
CA GLU A 61 1.52 -1.10 -0.62
C GLU A 61 1.79 0.05 0.35
N PHE A 62 1.92 -0.21 1.65
CA PHE A 62 2.30 0.82 2.61
C PHE A 62 3.71 1.35 2.37
N GLU A 63 4.69 0.50 2.05
CA GLU A 63 6.04 0.97 1.72
C GLU A 63 6.05 1.85 0.45
N GLN A 64 5.10 1.64 -0.48
CA GLN A 64 4.86 2.56 -1.60
C GLN A 64 4.16 3.85 -1.14
N GLY A 65 3.16 3.75 -0.25
CA GLY A 65 2.44 4.93 0.26
C GLY A 65 3.24 5.80 1.22
N ARG A 66 4.24 5.24 1.93
CA ARG A 66 4.93 5.90 3.04
C ARG A 66 5.62 7.21 2.63
N PRO A 67 6.45 7.27 1.57
CA PRO A 67 7.11 8.53 1.18
C PRO A 67 6.13 9.65 0.85
N LEU A 68 4.98 9.28 0.25
CA LEU A 68 3.90 10.21 -0.02
C LEU A 68 3.26 10.72 1.28
N ILE A 69 2.96 9.83 2.23
CA ILE A 69 2.38 10.23 3.52
C ILE A 69 3.33 11.17 4.27
N GLU A 70 4.63 10.85 4.32
CA GLU A 70 5.65 11.70 4.94
C GLU A 70 5.77 13.06 4.24
N GLY A 71 5.70 13.08 2.91
CA GLY A 71 5.61 14.31 2.11
C GLY A 71 4.37 15.15 2.45
N LEU A 72 3.20 14.53 2.50
CA LEU A 72 1.93 15.18 2.84
C LEU A 72 1.97 15.80 4.23
N ARG A 73 2.53 15.11 5.23
CA ARG A 73 2.67 15.66 6.59
C ARG A 73 3.56 16.90 6.63
N ARG A 74 4.65 16.90 5.87
CA ARG A 74 5.54 18.06 5.78
C ARG A 74 4.87 19.25 5.10
N GLN A 75 4.11 19.00 4.04
CA GLN A 75 3.47 20.06 3.26
C GLN A 75 2.15 20.56 3.88
N TYR A 76 1.45 19.72 4.63
CA TYR A 76 0.15 20.00 5.23
C TYR A 76 0.13 19.66 6.73
N PRO A 77 0.95 20.32 7.57
CA PRO A 77 1.10 19.96 8.99
C PRO A 77 -0.18 20.15 9.82
N GLY A 78 -1.13 20.96 9.35
CA GLY A 78 -2.45 21.12 9.99
C GLY A 78 -3.48 20.07 9.57
N HIS A 79 -3.14 19.11 8.70
CA HIS A 79 -4.04 18.03 8.29
C HIS A 79 -3.73 16.75 9.05
N GLN A 80 -4.77 16.02 9.42
CA GLN A 80 -4.65 14.69 10.01
C GLN A 80 -4.59 13.63 8.91
N ILE A 81 -3.71 12.66 9.05
CA ILE A 81 -3.60 11.50 8.18
C ILE A 81 -4.43 10.36 8.76
N VAL A 82 -5.44 9.93 8.00
CA VAL A 82 -6.17 8.68 8.25
C VAL A 82 -5.60 7.62 7.34
N LEU A 83 -4.89 6.64 7.91
CA LEU A 83 -4.30 5.52 7.19
C LEU A 83 -5.17 4.28 7.37
N THR A 84 -5.54 3.62 6.27
CA THR A 84 -6.28 2.36 6.36
C THR A 84 -5.60 1.20 5.68
N PHE A 85 -5.82 0.01 6.25
CA PHE A 85 -5.30 -1.25 5.76
C PHE A 85 -6.40 -2.27 5.50
N PHE A 86 -6.29 -3.06 4.42
CA PHE A 86 -7.23 -4.17 4.21
C PHE A 86 -6.72 -5.47 4.85
N SER A 87 -5.44 -5.78 4.69
CA SER A 87 -4.79 -6.99 5.17
C SER A 87 -4.25 -6.83 6.59
N PRO A 88 -4.40 -7.85 7.47
CA PRO A 88 -3.73 -7.89 8.77
C PRO A 88 -2.21 -7.79 8.67
N SER A 89 -1.62 -8.28 7.58
CA SER A 89 -0.17 -8.19 7.36
C SER A 89 0.35 -6.74 7.27
N GLY A 90 -0.47 -5.80 6.82
CA GLY A 90 -0.13 -4.38 6.85
C GLY A 90 -0.52 -3.74 8.18
N TYR A 91 -1.78 -3.95 8.60
CA TYR A 91 -2.33 -3.32 9.80
C TYR A 91 -1.56 -3.71 11.07
N GLU A 92 -1.38 -5.00 11.34
CA GLU A 92 -0.77 -5.43 12.61
C GLU A 92 0.67 -4.94 12.78
N VAL A 93 1.39 -4.76 11.66
CA VAL A 93 2.77 -4.25 11.63
C VAL A 93 2.81 -2.72 11.79
N ARG A 94 1.81 -1.99 11.29
CA ARG A 94 1.83 -0.52 11.16
C ARG A 94 0.72 0.23 11.90
N LYS A 95 -0.12 -0.45 12.68
CA LYS A 95 -1.23 0.17 13.45
C LYS A 95 -0.79 1.26 14.43
N ASN A 96 0.46 1.22 14.88
CA ASN A 96 1.05 2.21 15.80
C ASN A 96 2.10 3.10 15.09
N TRP A 97 2.07 3.18 13.76
CA TRP A 97 3.04 3.98 13.02
C TRP A 97 2.79 5.47 13.25
N ALA A 98 3.77 6.15 13.85
CA ALA A 98 3.68 7.57 14.23
C ALA A 98 3.54 8.55 13.06
N GLY A 99 3.69 8.08 11.81
CA GLY A 99 3.48 8.89 10.61
C GLY A 99 2.02 9.00 10.18
N ALA A 100 1.07 8.42 10.92
CA ALA A 100 -0.36 8.64 10.73
C ALA A 100 -1.01 8.94 12.08
N ASP A 101 -1.98 9.85 12.09
CA ASP A 101 -2.67 10.26 13.32
C ASP A 101 -3.77 9.25 13.68
N TYR A 102 -4.38 8.64 12.67
CA TYR A 102 -5.36 7.57 12.83
C TYR A 102 -5.02 6.40 11.92
N VAL A 103 -5.02 5.18 12.48
CA VAL A 103 -4.80 3.95 11.72
C VAL A 103 -5.93 2.97 11.96
N PHE A 104 -6.61 2.54 10.89
CA PHE A 104 -7.75 1.63 10.97
C PHE A 104 -7.63 0.48 9.97
N TYR A 105 -8.38 -0.60 10.21
CA TYR A 105 -8.77 -1.46 9.09
C TYR A 105 -9.72 -0.70 8.16
N LEU A 106 -9.66 -0.97 6.86
CA LEU A 106 -10.71 -0.55 5.92
C LEU A 106 -11.93 -1.47 6.11
N PRO A 107 -13.12 -0.93 6.41
CA PRO A 107 -14.36 -1.71 6.40
C PRO A 107 -14.59 -2.36 5.03
N LEU A 108 -15.26 -3.51 5.00
CA LEU A 108 -15.59 -4.19 3.75
C LEU A 108 -16.35 -3.23 2.81
N ASP A 109 -16.00 -3.18 1.53
CA ASP A 109 -16.53 -2.24 0.54
C ASP A 109 -17.99 -2.52 0.16
N THR A 110 -18.92 -2.35 1.11
CA THR A 110 -20.36 -2.35 0.87
C THR A 110 -20.87 -0.91 0.78
N ALA A 111 -22.06 -0.71 0.21
CA ALA A 111 -22.66 0.62 0.10
C ALA A 111 -22.76 1.33 1.46
N ASP A 112 -23.24 0.60 2.47
CA ASP A 112 -23.49 1.17 3.80
C ASP A 112 -22.19 1.43 4.56
N HIS A 113 -21.22 0.53 4.45
CA HIS A 113 -19.92 0.72 5.07
C HIS A 113 -19.14 1.88 4.44
N ALA A 114 -19.14 1.98 3.11
CA ALA A 114 -18.50 3.09 2.41
C ALA A 114 -19.13 4.43 2.83
N ARG A 115 -20.47 4.50 2.85
CA ARG A 115 -21.21 5.69 3.32
C ARG A 115 -20.85 6.06 4.75
N ALA A 116 -20.93 5.11 5.68
CA ALA A 116 -20.65 5.34 7.09
C ALA A 116 -19.19 5.75 7.33
N PHE A 117 -18.25 5.08 6.67
CA PHE A 117 -16.83 5.39 6.78
C PHE A 117 -16.50 6.77 6.22
N VAL A 118 -16.93 7.09 5.00
CA VAL A 118 -16.65 8.40 4.38
C VAL A 118 -17.34 9.51 5.16
N GLN A 119 -18.52 9.26 5.75
CA GLN A 119 -19.19 10.20 6.64
C GLN A 119 -18.43 10.43 7.95
N ALA A 120 -17.83 9.40 8.54
CA ALA A 120 -17.04 9.53 9.76
C ALA A 120 -15.69 10.21 9.49
N VAL A 121 -15.02 9.86 8.40
CA VAL A 121 -13.70 10.39 8.06
C VAL A 121 -13.78 11.80 7.49
N GLN A 122 -14.77 12.11 6.66
CA GLN A 122 -14.89 13.39 5.94
C GLN A 122 -13.57 13.86 5.29
N PRO A 123 -12.91 13.02 4.47
CA PRO A 123 -11.60 13.37 3.93
C PRO A 123 -11.70 14.53 2.92
N ARG A 124 -10.69 15.38 2.89
CA ARG A 124 -10.48 16.40 1.85
C ARG A 124 -9.90 15.80 0.57
N LEU A 125 -9.19 14.69 0.69
CA LEU A 125 -8.60 13.92 -0.39
C LEU A 125 -8.48 12.45 0.04
N ALA A 126 -8.82 11.54 -0.87
CA ALA A 126 -8.58 10.11 -0.69
C ALA A 126 -7.49 9.63 -1.68
N ILE A 127 -6.52 8.90 -1.16
CA ILE A 127 -5.37 8.39 -1.92
C ILE A 127 -5.34 6.88 -1.79
N PHE A 128 -5.44 6.19 -2.91
CA PHE A 128 -5.34 4.74 -3.01
C PHE A 128 -3.96 4.37 -3.55
N VAL A 129 -3.32 3.36 -2.98
CA VAL A 129 -2.00 2.92 -3.45
C VAL A 129 -2.15 1.69 -4.35
N LYS A 130 -1.58 1.77 -5.56
CA LYS A 130 -1.43 0.67 -6.51
C LYS A 130 -2.76 0.16 -7.10
N TYR A 131 -3.29 -0.97 -6.63
CA TYR A 131 -4.43 -1.69 -7.23
C TYR A 131 -5.73 -1.60 -6.43
N GLU A 132 -5.85 -0.60 -5.56
CA GLU A 132 -6.96 -0.48 -4.62
C GLU A 132 -8.17 0.25 -5.22
N PHE A 133 -8.89 -0.45 -6.11
CA PHE A 133 -10.06 0.06 -6.83
C PHE A 133 -11.38 -0.41 -6.21
N TRP A 134 -11.81 0.26 -5.14
CA TRP A 134 -13.01 -0.11 -4.39
C TRP A 134 -14.26 0.60 -4.90
N TYR A 135 -15.21 -0.14 -5.46
CA TYR A 135 -16.37 0.43 -6.15
C TYR A 135 -17.22 1.34 -5.25
N TYR A 136 -17.61 0.88 -4.04
CA TYR A 136 -18.54 1.66 -3.21
C TYR A 136 -17.85 2.86 -2.56
N TYR A 137 -16.60 2.72 -2.09
CA TYR A 137 -15.80 3.86 -1.61
C TYR A 137 -15.60 4.92 -2.69
N LEU A 138 -15.14 4.53 -3.89
CA LEU A 138 -14.90 5.49 -4.96
C LEU A 138 -16.19 6.17 -5.44
N ARG A 139 -17.30 5.41 -5.46
CA ARG A 139 -18.61 5.98 -5.77
C ARG A 139 -19.05 6.98 -4.71
N GLU A 140 -18.94 6.65 -3.42
CA GLU A 140 -19.33 7.52 -2.31
C GLU A 140 -18.49 8.80 -2.26
N LEU A 141 -17.17 8.69 -2.47
CA LEU A 141 -16.27 9.85 -2.58
C LEU A 141 -16.71 10.78 -3.71
N ARG A 142 -16.98 10.22 -4.90
CA ARG A 142 -17.46 10.99 -6.06
C ARG A 142 -18.81 11.65 -5.80
N GLU A 143 -19.76 10.93 -5.21
CA GLU A 143 -21.10 11.46 -4.87
C GLU A 143 -21.02 12.65 -3.89
N ARG A 144 -20.01 12.68 -3.02
CA ARG A 144 -19.74 13.79 -2.10
C ARG A 144 -18.80 14.87 -2.64
N GLY A 145 -18.36 14.76 -3.89
CA GLY A 145 -17.41 15.70 -4.49
C GLY A 145 -16.01 15.66 -3.86
N ILE A 146 -15.66 14.57 -3.17
CA ILE A 146 -14.34 14.40 -2.57
C ILE A 146 -13.38 13.83 -3.61
N PRO A 147 -12.24 14.48 -3.88
CA PRO A 147 -11.27 13.99 -4.85
C PRO A 147 -10.65 12.66 -4.39
N ALA A 148 -10.58 11.71 -5.31
CA ALA A 148 -9.95 10.42 -5.11
C ALA A 148 -8.88 10.21 -6.17
N VAL A 149 -7.66 9.86 -5.77
CA VAL A 149 -6.55 9.58 -6.68
C VAL A 149 -5.95 8.23 -6.38
N VAL A 150 -5.30 7.63 -7.37
CA VAL A 150 -4.47 6.43 -7.17
C VAL A 150 -3.03 6.75 -7.53
N VAL A 151 -2.08 6.25 -6.72
CA VAL A 151 -0.64 6.43 -6.90
C VAL A 151 0.06 5.10 -7.09
N ALA A 152 1.24 5.12 -7.73
CA ALA A 152 2.02 3.93 -8.05
C ALA A 152 1.19 2.85 -8.78
N ALA A 153 0.20 3.27 -9.59
CA ALA A 153 -0.63 2.36 -10.36
C ALA A 153 0.19 1.75 -11.51
N ILE A 154 0.04 0.46 -11.74
CA ILE A 154 0.71 -0.23 -12.85
C ILE A 154 -0.35 -1.08 -13.54
N PHE A 155 -0.33 -1.20 -14.86
CA PHE A 155 -1.34 -1.93 -15.61
C PHE A 155 -0.69 -2.91 -16.58
N ARG A 156 -1.40 -3.99 -16.90
CA ARG A 156 -0.97 -5.03 -17.85
C ARG A 156 -2.08 -5.29 -18.86
N PRO A 157 -1.78 -5.51 -20.15
CA PRO A 157 -2.81 -5.70 -21.19
C PRO A 157 -3.78 -6.85 -20.90
N GLY A 158 -3.34 -7.86 -20.14
CA GLY A 158 -4.16 -9.02 -19.77
C GLY A 158 -5.25 -8.74 -18.72
N GLN A 159 -5.22 -7.60 -18.05
CA GLN A 159 -6.17 -7.30 -16.96
C GLN A 159 -7.60 -7.08 -17.47
N ILE A 160 -8.55 -7.32 -16.57
CA ILE A 160 -9.98 -7.25 -16.87
C ILE A 160 -10.44 -5.89 -17.41
N PHE A 161 -9.76 -4.80 -17.04
CA PHE A 161 -10.04 -3.44 -17.53
C PHE A 161 -9.94 -3.32 -19.05
N PHE A 162 -9.05 -4.09 -19.67
CA PHE A 162 -8.76 -4.06 -21.11
C PHE A 162 -9.48 -5.15 -21.89
N LYS A 163 -10.30 -5.98 -21.22
CA LYS A 163 -11.14 -6.98 -21.89
C LYS A 163 -12.44 -6.33 -22.39
N PRO A 164 -13.07 -6.83 -23.47
CA PRO A 164 -14.33 -6.29 -23.98
C PRO A 164 -15.41 -6.18 -22.89
N TRP A 165 -15.58 -7.22 -22.07
CA TRP A 165 -16.53 -7.28 -20.95
C TRP A 165 -16.09 -6.52 -19.68
N GLY A 166 -14.96 -5.82 -19.71
CA GLY A 166 -14.39 -5.07 -18.59
C GLY A 166 -15.12 -3.78 -18.20
N GLY A 167 -16.27 -3.48 -18.83
CA GLY A 167 -16.95 -2.19 -18.72
C GLY A 167 -17.25 -1.77 -17.27
N PHE A 168 -17.69 -2.69 -16.43
CA PHE A 168 -17.92 -2.41 -15.01
C PHE A 168 -16.65 -1.99 -14.27
N PHE A 169 -15.52 -2.65 -14.52
CA PHE A 169 -14.25 -2.34 -13.89
C PHE A 169 -13.67 -1.01 -14.42
N ARG A 170 -13.87 -0.71 -15.71
CA ARG A 170 -13.54 0.60 -16.27
C ARG A 170 -14.33 1.72 -15.59
N GLN A 171 -15.61 1.51 -15.29
CA GLN A 171 -16.44 2.47 -14.55
C GLN A 171 -15.93 2.75 -13.13
N ILE A 172 -15.22 1.80 -12.50
CA ILE A 172 -14.56 2.04 -11.21
C ILE A 172 -13.40 3.03 -11.41
N LEU A 173 -12.58 2.83 -12.44
CA LEU A 173 -11.46 3.72 -12.74
C LEU A 173 -11.92 5.14 -13.09
N THR A 174 -13.07 5.31 -13.77
CA THR A 174 -13.61 6.65 -14.08
C THR A 174 -14.02 7.44 -12.83
N GLN A 175 -14.21 6.80 -11.68
CA GLN A 175 -14.50 7.49 -10.41
C GLN A 175 -13.31 8.30 -9.90
N LEU A 176 -12.09 7.87 -10.22
CA LEU A 176 -10.86 8.53 -9.80
C LEU A 176 -10.75 9.89 -10.50
N GLN A 177 -10.37 10.91 -9.75
CA GLN A 177 -10.05 12.22 -10.30
C GLN A 177 -8.80 12.16 -11.16
N HIS A 178 -7.77 11.40 -10.73
CA HIS A 178 -6.52 11.23 -11.45
C HIS A 178 -5.86 9.89 -11.13
N ILE A 179 -5.12 9.36 -12.10
CA ILE A 179 -4.36 8.11 -11.97
C ILE A 179 -2.87 8.41 -12.20
N PHE A 180 -2.05 8.23 -11.16
CA PHE A 180 -0.60 8.32 -11.27
C PHE A 180 -0.01 6.93 -11.46
N THR A 181 0.57 6.71 -12.64
CA THR A 181 1.12 5.42 -13.06
C THR A 181 2.63 5.32 -12.84
N GLN A 182 3.13 4.09 -12.73
CA GLN A 182 4.57 3.83 -12.56
C GLN A 182 5.37 4.00 -13.86
N ASN A 183 4.74 3.83 -15.02
CA ASN A 183 5.42 3.85 -16.32
C ASN A 183 4.48 4.25 -17.47
N ASP A 184 5.06 4.64 -18.60
CA ASP A 184 4.33 5.05 -19.79
C ASP A 184 3.45 3.94 -20.37
N ALA A 185 3.93 2.69 -20.36
CA ALA A 185 3.14 1.55 -20.84
C ALA A 185 1.78 1.42 -20.12
N SER A 186 1.76 1.67 -18.81
CA SER A 186 0.51 1.68 -18.03
C SER A 186 -0.38 2.87 -18.42
N ALA A 187 0.21 4.05 -18.62
CA ALA A 187 -0.52 5.24 -19.04
C ALA A 187 -1.15 5.08 -20.43
N GLU A 188 -0.41 4.50 -21.38
CA GLU A 188 -0.88 4.19 -22.73
C GLU A 188 -2.05 3.20 -22.72
N LEU A 189 -1.96 2.14 -21.90
CA LEU A 189 -3.07 1.19 -21.75
C LEU A 189 -4.36 1.87 -21.28
N LEU A 190 -4.25 2.77 -20.29
CA LEU A 190 -5.40 3.52 -19.79
C LEU A 190 -5.96 4.49 -20.84
N ARG A 191 -5.09 5.20 -21.57
CA ARG A 191 -5.50 6.08 -22.68
C ARG A 191 -6.20 5.29 -23.78
N GLY A 192 -5.73 4.07 -24.07
CA GLY A 192 -6.33 3.15 -25.05
C GLY A 192 -7.77 2.73 -24.71
N ILE A 193 -8.19 2.84 -23.44
CA ILE A 193 -9.59 2.64 -23.01
C ILE A 193 -10.32 3.94 -22.67
N GLY A 194 -9.80 5.09 -23.13
CA GLY A 194 -10.43 6.41 -23.01
C GLY A 194 -10.21 7.13 -21.68
N LEU A 195 -9.31 6.65 -20.81
CA LEU A 195 -8.97 7.35 -19.56
C LEU A 195 -7.82 8.33 -19.81
N THR A 196 -8.12 9.63 -19.78
CA THR A 196 -7.16 10.69 -20.11
C THR A 196 -6.55 11.41 -18.91
N ARG A 197 -7.18 11.32 -17.72
CA ARG A 197 -6.69 11.90 -16.46
C ARG A 197 -5.61 11.01 -15.83
N VAL A 198 -4.50 10.89 -16.56
CA VAL A 198 -3.42 9.95 -16.26
C VAL A 198 -2.06 10.64 -16.45
N SER A 199 -1.18 10.48 -15.46
CA SER A 199 0.21 10.94 -15.53
C SER A 199 1.15 9.83 -15.09
N VAL A 200 2.40 9.87 -15.56
CA VAL A 200 3.46 8.98 -15.06
C VAL A 200 4.16 9.68 -13.90
N ALA A 201 4.25 9.02 -12.75
CA ALA A 201 4.90 9.52 -11.54
C ALA A 201 5.96 8.56 -10.97
N GLY A 202 6.12 7.36 -11.56
CA GLY A 202 7.08 6.37 -11.10
C GLY A 202 6.59 5.52 -9.92
N ASP A 203 7.52 4.75 -9.34
CA ASP A 203 7.31 3.97 -8.12
C ASP A 203 8.04 4.64 -6.96
N THR A 204 7.29 5.08 -5.96
CA THR A 204 7.78 5.81 -4.78
C THR A 204 8.77 5.01 -3.93
N ARG A 205 8.88 3.69 -4.13
CA ARG A 205 9.95 2.90 -3.50
C ARG A 205 11.33 3.32 -3.96
N PHE A 206 11.47 3.81 -5.20
CA PHE A 206 12.76 4.35 -5.67
C PHE A 206 13.17 5.59 -4.88
N ASP A 207 12.22 6.43 -4.45
CA ASP A 207 12.50 7.59 -3.60
C ASP A 207 13.07 7.14 -2.25
N THR A 208 12.52 6.07 -1.68
CA THR A 208 13.05 5.49 -0.43
C THR A 208 14.46 4.95 -0.62
N VAL A 209 14.70 4.19 -1.70
CA VAL A 209 16.03 3.64 -1.99
C VAL A 209 17.04 4.77 -2.21
N ALA A 210 16.67 5.80 -2.97
CA ALA A 210 17.51 6.97 -3.21
C ALA A 210 17.80 7.72 -1.90
N ALA A 211 16.79 7.96 -1.07
CA ALA A 211 16.97 8.60 0.23
C ALA A 211 17.89 7.79 1.15
N THR A 212 17.73 6.47 1.21
CA THR A 212 18.62 5.58 1.98
C THR A 212 20.05 5.60 1.45
N ALA A 213 20.23 5.59 0.12
CA ALA A 213 21.55 5.61 -0.50
C ALA A 213 22.28 6.96 -0.31
N LEU A 214 21.53 8.06 -0.24
CA LEU A 214 22.06 9.41 -0.03
C LEU A 214 22.21 9.79 1.45
N ALA A 215 21.56 9.06 2.36
CA ALA A 215 21.68 9.31 3.79
C ALA A 215 23.11 8.97 4.29
N PRO A 216 23.59 9.64 5.34
CA PRO A 216 24.85 9.25 5.98
C PRO A 216 24.82 7.76 6.36
N PRO A 217 25.90 7.02 6.08
CA PRO A 217 25.95 5.61 6.41
C PRO A 217 25.73 5.43 7.91
N ARG A 218 24.79 4.55 8.27
CA ARG A 218 24.59 4.18 9.67
C ARG A 218 25.86 3.47 10.15
N PRO A 219 26.41 3.82 11.33
CA PRO A 219 27.55 3.10 11.87
C PRO A 219 27.19 1.63 12.09
N LEU A 220 28.08 0.76 11.63
CA LEU A 220 27.98 -0.69 11.78
C LEU A 220 29.26 -1.17 12.46
N PRO A 221 29.40 -1.01 13.79
CA PRO A 221 30.67 -1.25 14.48
C PRO A 221 31.26 -2.64 14.23
N LEU A 222 30.42 -3.66 14.11
CA LEU A 222 30.87 -5.02 13.78
C LEU A 222 31.45 -5.09 12.36
N ALA A 223 30.79 -4.49 11.37
CA ALA A 223 31.28 -4.45 10.01
C ALA A 223 32.55 -3.60 9.92
N GLU A 224 32.58 -2.43 10.57
CA GLU A 224 33.75 -1.54 10.65
C GLU A 224 34.97 -2.25 11.25
N ALA A 225 34.81 -2.92 12.39
CA ALA A 225 35.87 -3.71 13.01
C ALA A 225 36.29 -4.89 12.12
N PHE A 226 35.31 -5.56 11.50
CA PHE A 226 35.57 -6.67 10.60
C PHE A 226 36.31 -6.23 9.35
N VAL A 227 36.19 -4.98 8.87
CA VAL A 227 36.86 -4.48 7.65
C VAL A 227 38.11 -3.64 7.94
N ALA A 228 38.50 -3.48 9.21
CA ALA A 228 39.50 -2.51 9.66
C ALA A 228 40.93 -2.69 9.08
N ASP A 229 41.29 -3.89 8.62
CA ASP A 229 42.63 -4.13 8.04
C ASP A 229 42.78 -3.67 6.58
N GLY A 230 41.70 -3.18 5.96
CA GLY A 230 41.71 -2.70 4.58
C GLY A 230 41.64 -3.78 3.49
N ALA A 231 41.50 -5.07 3.84
CA ALA A 231 41.29 -6.14 2.88
C ALA A 231 40.03 -5.88 2.02
N PRO A 232 40.03 -6.26 0.72
CA PRO A 232 38.84 -6.20 -0.12
C PRO A 232 37.64 -6.92 0.53
N VAL A 233 36.44 -6.37 0.36
CA VAL A 233 35.22 -6.89 0.97
C VAL A 233 34.17 -7.15 -0.10
N LEU A 234 33.58 -8.34 -0.09
CA LEU A 234 32.36 -8.64 -0.82
C LEU A 234 31.18 -8.68 0.16
N VAL A 235 30.13 -7.93 -0.13
CA VAL A 235 28.88 -7.95 0.63
C VAL A 235 27.81 -8.63 -0.22
N SER A 236 27.27 -9.75 0.27
CA SER A 236 26.12 -10.43 -0.30
C SER A 236 24.91 -10.15 0.58
N GLY A 237 24.08 -9.18 0.17
CA GLY A 237 22.88 -8.79 0.92
C GLY A 237 21.62 -9.47 0.38
N SER A 238 20.66 -9.75 1.27
CA SER A 238 19.43 -10.49 0.98
C SER A 238 19.68 -11.92 0.50
N THR A 239 20.69 -12.58 1.08
CA THR A 239 21.08 -13.96 0.73
C THR A 239 20.16 -14.97 1.42
N TRP A 240 19.65 -15.95 0.67
CA TRP A 240 18.87 -17.08 1.18
C TRP A 240 19.73 -18.35 1.27
N PRO A 241 19.34 -19.36 2.08
CA PRO A 241 20.06 -20.64 2.15
C PRO A 241 20.30 -21.28 0.78
N GLU A 242 19.36 -21.09 -0.16
CA GLU A 242 19.40 -21.59 -1.54
C GLU A 242 20.45 -20.90 -2.41
N ASP A 243 20.90 -19.69 -2.05
CA ASP A 243 21.96 -18.96 -2.77
C ASP A 243 23.36 -19.47 -2.39
N LEU A 244 23.50 -20.07 -1.20
CA LEU A 244 24.80 -20.49 -0.66
C LEU A 244 25.54 -21.53 -1.52
N PRO A 245 24.89 -22.52 -2.15
CA PRO A 245 25.57 -23.43 -3.08
C PRO A 245 26.23 -22.70 -4.27
N ALA A 246 25.63 -21.61 -4.76
CA ALA A 246 26.19 -20.80 -5.83
C ALA A 246 27.32 -19.89 -5.35
N LEU A 247 27.22 -19.37 -4.13
CA LEU A 247 28.24 -18.48 -3.54
C LEU A 247 29.45 -19.24 -3.00
N ALA A 248 29.26 -20.44 -2.44
CA ALA A 248 30.29 -21.20 -1.72
C ALA A 248 31.61 -21.43 -2.50
N PRO A 249 31.60 -21.74 -3.81
CA PRO A 249 32.84 -21.85 -4.58
C PRO A 249 33.65 -20.55 -4.60
N LEU A 250 32.99 -19.41 -4.76
CA LEU A 250 33.60 -18.09 -4.76
C LEU A 250 34.15 -17.74 -3.37
N LEU A 251 33.34 -17.97 -2.31
CA LEU A 251 33.73 -17.75 -0.92
C LEU A 251 35.01 -18.54 -0.58
N ARG A 252 35.06 -19.83 -0.93
CA ARG A 252 36.22 -20.70 -0.68
C ARG A 252 37.45 -20.29 -1.47
N LYS A 253 37.28 -19.96 -2.75
CA LYS A 253 38.38 -19.57 -3.65
C LYS A 253 39.10 -18.31 -3.16
N HIS A 254 38.36 -17.34 -2.62
CA HIS A 254 38.92 -16.04 -2.24
C HIS A 254 38.98 -15.80 -0.71
N ALA A 255 38.72 -16.81 0.13
CA ALA A 255 38.71 -16.73 1.60
C ALA A 255 39.98 -16.13 2.23
N ARG A 256 41.13 -16.23 1.56
CA ARG A 256 42.40 -15.68 2.03
C ARG A 256 42.73 -14.29 1.46
N ALA A 257 42.04 -13.87 0.42
CA ALA A 257 42.32 -12.64 -0.33
C ALA A 257 41.28 -11.55 -0.08
N MET A 258 40.10 -11.90 0.42
CA MET A 258 39.02 -10.95 0.69
C MET A 258 38.14 -11.42 1.84
N ARG A 259 37.41 -10.47 2.41
CA ARG A 259 36.39 -10.69 3.43
C ARG A 259 35.01 -10.82 2.81
N PHE A 260 34.16 -11.57 3.49
CA PHE A 260 32.79 -11.81 3.06
C PHE A 260 31.82 -11.43 4.17
N ILE A 261 30.89 -10.55 3.84
CA ILE A 261 29.73 -10.24 4.68
C ILE A 261 28.52 -10.83 3.98
N VAL A 262 27.87 -11.80 4.60
CA VAL A 262 26.62 -12.41 4.11
C VAL A 262 25.49 -11.95 5.02
N ALA A 263 24.53 -11.24 4.46
CA ALA A 263 23.42 -10.60 5.15
C ALA A 263 22.09 -10.84 4.44
#